data_AF-A0A0R2KZJ7-F1
#
_entry.id   AF-A0A0R2KZJ7-F1
#
_cell.length_a   1.000
_cell.length_b   1.000
_cell.length_c   1.000
_cell.angle_alpha   90.00
_cell.angle_beta   90.00
_cell.angle_gamma   90.00
#
_symmetry.space_group_name_H-M   'P 1'
#
loop_
_entity.id
_entity.type
_entity.pdbx_description
1 polymer ?
#
loop_
_entity_poly.entity_id
_entity_poly.type
_entity_poly.pdbx_seq_one_letter_code
_entity_poly.pdbx_strand_id
1 'polypeptide(L)'
;MGGQVAEAIDQLKQEFQNVSLTFTEKGKLINFAFVQAGRIQQGKLIKHEYAVDRDLSFLNVMNSMWQLNDKDLKGELEYMYIYLVINELITDPIDENWNMSPLGEINMIIIKQINLLDDIFGRVVEPGLLQRVRQELTKINTKVFSPFYFSETFVDPVKVPFFTETYPELDLIVKQMLEILCTSNQLRLDKSILTQVYYAYMLFIMERLPTNILSNSVKIAVDFSNGRLYTRYISAQLRQFKSLNIEITNELNEDTDIFLSDQALEKRECEQVIWEAPPIAQDWELLGDLIVKIKQQ
;
A
#
# COMPACT_ATOMS: atom_id res chain seq x y z
N MET A 1 -21.34 13.53 -24.98
CA MET A 1 -21.00 13.47 -23.54
C MET A 1 -19.58 13.01 -23.29
N GLY A 2 -19.15 11.81 -23.72
CA GLY A 2 -17.77 11.32 -23.46
C GLY A 2 -16.66 12.26 -23.96
N GLY A 3 -16.79 12.83 -25.17
CA GLY A 3 -15.82 13.80 -25.69
C GLY A 3 -15.75 15.13 -24.90
N GLN A 4 -16.90 15.63 -24.44
CA GLN A 4 -16.99 16.85 -23.63
C GLN A 4 -16.40 16.64 -22.22
N VAL A 5 -16.60 15.46 -21.63
CA VAL A 5 -15.98 15.11 -20.34
C VAL A 5 -14.45 15.08 -20.48
N ALA A 6 -13.92 14.43 -21.51
CA ALA A 6 -12.48 14.36 -21.73
C ALA A 6 -11.86 15.75 -21.92
N GLU A 7 -12.52 16.62 -22.69
CA GLU A 7 -12.08 17.99 -22.91
C GLU A 7 -12.10 18.82 -21.62
N ALA A 8 -13.16 18.73 -20.82
CA ALA A 8 -13.24 19.40 -19.52
C ALA A 8 -12.15 18.92 -18.54
N ILE A 9 -11.83 17.62 -18.52
CA ILE A 9 -10.72 17.09 -17.72
C ILE A 9 -9.36 17.57 -18.25
N ASP A 10 -9.19 17.70 -19.56
CA ASP A 10 -7.95 18.24 -20.13
C ASP A 10 -7.78 19.75 -19.86
N GLN A 11 -8.87 20.50 -19.75
CA GLN A 11 -8.84 21.90 -19.29
C GLN A 11 -8.55 21.97 -17.79
N LEU A 12 -9.17 21.11 -16.96
CA LEU A 12 -8.90 21.02 -15.53
C LEU A 12 -7.42 20.75 -15.23
N LYS A 13 -6.73 19.97 -16.08
CA LYS A 13 -5.29 19.75 -15.97
C LYS A 13 -4.45 21.02 -16.09
N GLN A 14 -4.92 22.03 -16.83
CA GLN A 14 -4.22 23.30 -16.94
C GLN A 14 -4.32 24.12 -15.65
N GLU A 15 -5.41 23.92 -14.89
CA GLU A 15 -5.64 24.53 -13.58
C GLU A 15 -4.88 23.82 -12.44
N PHE A 16 -4.57 22.53 -12.59
CA PHE A 16 -3.65 21.83 -11.68
C PHE A 16 -2.23 22.37 -11.82
N GLN A 17 -1.89 23.43 -11.08
CA GLN A 17 -0.51 23.86 -10.94
C GLN A 17 0.32 22.71 -10.33
N ASN A 18 1.08 22.00 -11.18
CA ASN A 18 2.07 20.96 -10.84
C ASN A 18 1.60 19.52 -10.64
N VAL A 19 0.38 19.11 -11.04
CA VAL A 19 -0.02 17.68 -10.99
C VAL A 19 -0.10 17.08 -12.40
N SER A 20 0.85 16.19 -12.71
CA SER A 20 0.78 15.35 -13.91
C SER A 20 0.03 14.06 -13.61
N LEU A 21 -1.23 13.95 -14.03
CA LEU A 21 -1.99 12.70 -13.92
C LEU A 21 -1.38 11.60 -14.79
N THR A 22 -1.15 10.42 -14.20
CA THR A 22 -0.78 9.21 -14.95
C THR A 22 -1.90 8.78 -15.90
N PHE A 23 -1.59 7.86 -16.81
CA PHE A 23 -2.56 7.31 -17.75
C PHE A 23 -3.78 6.71 -17.04
N THR A 24 -3.56 5.89 -16.01
CA THR A 24 -4.62 5.22 -15.25
C THR A 24 -5.44 6.19 -14.43
N GLU A 25 -4.82 7.17 -13.77
CA GLU A 25 -5.52 8.21 -13.02
C GLU A 25 -6.41 9.07 -13.92
N LYS A 26 -5.91 9.45 -15.11
CA LYS A 26 -6.72 10.17 -16.10
C LYS A 26 -7.96 9.35 -16.49
N GLY A 27 -7.77 8.05 -16.77
CA GLY A 27 -8.87 7.15 -17.12
C GLY A 27 -9.93 7.07 -16.03
N LYS A 28 -9.50 6.89 -14.77
CA LYS A 28 -10.40 6.82 -13.60
C LYS A 28 -11.17 8.13 -13.38
N LEU A 29 -10.49 9.28 -13.48
CA LEU A 29 -11.13 10.58 -13.35
C LEU A 29 -12.16 10.84 -14.45
N ILE A 30 -11.87 10.46 -15.70
CA ILE A 30 -12.84 10.55 -16.81
C ILE A 30 -14.05 9.67 -16.54
N ASN A 31 -13.86 8.42 -16.12
CA ASN A 31 -14.97 7.52 -15.79
C ASN A 31 -15.84 8.09 -14.66
N PHE A 32 -15.21 8.60 -13.60
CA PHE A 32 -15.89 9.24 -12.49
C PHE A 32 -16.71 10.45 -12.94
N ALA A 33 -16.09 11.38 -13.67
CA ALA A 33 -16.74 12.58 -14.18
C ALA A 33 -17.89 12.26 -15.16
N PHE A 34 -17.75 11.19 -15.95
CA PHE A 34 -18.80 10.70 -16.84
C PHE A 34 -20.02 10.19 -16.08
N VAL A 35 -19.82 9.36 -15.04
CA VAL A 35 -20.90 8.87 -14.18
C VAL A 35 -21.58 10.04 -13.46
N GLN A 36 -20.81 10.98 -12.93
CA GLN A 36 -21.33 12.18 -12.29
C GLN A 36 -22.18 13.02 -13.26
N ALA A 37 -21.69 13.28 -14.48
CA ALA A 37 -22.44 14.01 -15.50
C ALA A 37 -23.76 13.30 -15.87
N GLY A 38 -23.74 11.98 -16.03
CA GLY A 38 -24.95 11.19 -16.27
C GLY A 38 -25.97 11.30 -15.13
N ARG A 39 -25.51 11.27 -13.87
CA ARG A 39 -26.34 11.48 -12.68
C ARG A 39 -26.97 12.88 -12.66
N ILE A 40 -26.18 13.91 -12.93
CA ILE A 40 -26.63 15.30 -12.99
C ILE A 40 -27.73 15.49 -14.05
N GLN A 41 -27.55 14.93 -15.26
CA GLN A 41 -28.54 15.02 -16.34
C GLN A 41 -29.87 14.35 -16.01
N GLN A 42 -29.86 13.34 -15.14
CA GLN A 42 -31.07 12.70 -14.61
C GLN A 42 -31.72 13.48 -13.45
N GLY A 43 -31.20 14.66 -13.11
CA GLY A 43 -31.67 15.50 -12.00
C GLY A 43 -31.32 14.95 -10.62
N LYS A 44 -30.41 13.97 -10.52
CA LYS A 44 -30.05 13.29 -9.28
C LYS A 44 -28.90 14.02 -8.57
N LEU A 45 -29.11 15.25 -8.15
CA LEU A 45 -28.03 16.13 -7.64
C LEU A 45 -27.61 15.82 -6.21
N ILE A 46 -26.34 16.10 -5.88
CA ILE A 46 -25.84 16.14 -4.51
C ILE A 46 -26.34 17.42 -3.84
N LYS A 47 -26.99 17.28 -2.69
CA LYS A 47 -27.53 18.41 -1.90
C LYS A 47 -26.85 18.58 -0.55
N HIS A 48 -25.86 17.76 -0.25
CA HIS A 48 -25.12 17.78 1.00
C HIS A 48 -23.81 18.55 0.81
N GLU A 49 -23.41 19.29 1.84
CA GLU A 49 -22.11 19.97 1.88
C GLU A 49 -21.11 19.09 2.61
N TYR A 50 -20.04 18.71 1.93
CA TYR A 50 -19.03 17.77 2.41
C TYR A 50 -17.66 18.42 2.65
N ALA A 51 -17.34 19.54 2.01
CA ALA A 51 -16.03 20.21 2.15
C ALA A 51 -16.26 21.72 2.33
N VAL A 52 -16.36 22.14 3.58
CA VAL A 52 -16.67 23.53 3.95
C VAL A 52 -15.40 24.38 3.82
N ASP A 53 -15.56 25.65 3.43
CA ASP A 53 -14.48 26.65 3.35
C ASP A 53 -13.28 26.26 2.46
N ARG A 54 -13.52 25.45 1.41
CA ARG A 54 -12.51 25.12 0.39
C ARG A 54 -12.68 25.98 -0.86
N ASP A 55 -11.56 26.38 -1.46
CA ASP A 55 -11.55 27.03 -2.77
C ASP A 55 -11.74 25.97 -3.87
N LEU A 56 -12.92 26.01 -4.50
CA LEU A 56 -13.30 25.10 -5.59
C LEU A 56 -13.26 25.78 -6.96
N SER A 57 -12.71 27.00 -7.04
CA SER A 57 -12.73 27.81 -8.25
C SER A 57 -12.10 27.12 -9.46
N PHE A 58 -11.03 26.35 -9.22
CA PHE A 58 -10.35 25.55 -10.24
C PHE A 58 -11.25 24.47 -10.89
N LEU A 59 -12.32 24.04 -10.20
CA LEU A 59 -13.29 23.08 -10.74
C LEU A 59 -14.42 23.75 -11.51
N ASN A 60 -14.54 25.08 -11.52
CA ASN A 60 -15.65 25.79 -12.19
C ASN A 60 -15.72 25.51 -13.70
N VAL A 61 -14.61 25.10 -14.32
CA VAL A 61 -14.57 24.63 -15.72
C VAL A 61 -15.59 23.52 -15.98
N MET A 62 -15.90 22.70 -14.98
CA MET A 62 -16.88 21.62 -15.06
C MET A 62 -18.32 22.13 -15.27
N ASN A 63 -18.64 23.35 -14.83
CA ASN A 63 -19.99 23.91 -15.00
C ASN A 63 -20.33 24.21 -16.47
N SER A 64 -19.32 24.35 -17.34
CA SER A 64 -19.54 24.46 -18.79
C SER A 64 -20.34 23.27 -19.35
N MET A 65 -20.14 22.09 -18.75
CA MET A 65 -20.84 20.85 -19.08
C MET A 65 -22.13 20.65 -18.28
N TRP A 66 -22.11 20.97 -16.98
CA TRP A 66 -23.24 20.67 -16.11
C TRP A 66 -24.38 21.69 -16.18
N GLN A 67 -24.07 22.95 -16.47
CA GLN A 67 -25.04 24.06 -16.59
C GLN A 67 -25.96 24.19 -15.37
N LEU A 68 -25.39 24.07 -14.17
CA LEU A 68 -26.10 24.16 -12.90
C LEU A 68 -26.10 25.58 -12.34
N ASN A 69 -27.09 25.87 -11.49
CA ASN A 69 -27.11 27.07 -10.66
C ASN A 69 -26.06 26.96 -9.54
N ASP A 70 -25.68 28.08 -8.92
CA ASP A 70 -24.58 28.13 -7.93
C ASP A 70 -24.76 27.16 -6.76
N LYS A 71 -26.00 27.04 -6.23
CA LYS A 71 -26.30 26.16 -5.09
C LYS A 71 -26.09 24.68 -5.44
N ASP A 72 -26.59 24.28 -6.61
CA ASP A 72 -26.50 22.90 -7.08
C ASP A 72 -25.10 22.56 -7.60
N LEU A 73 -24.42 23.56 -8.17
CA LEU A 73 -23.04 23.43 -8.62
C LEU A 73 -22.11 23.17 -7.44
N LYS A 74 -22.24 23.91 -6.33
CA LYS A 74 -21.37 23.77 -5.15
C LYS A 74 -21.30 22.32 -4.67
N GLY A 75 -22.44 21.66 -4.45
CA GLY A 75 -22.49 20.27 -3.99
C GLY A 75 -21.84 19.28 -4.96
N GLU A 76 -21.93 19.53 -6.27
CA GLU A 76 -21.30 18.70 -7.31
C GLU A 76 -19.78 18.92 -7.39
N LEU A 77 -19.32 20.16 -7.21
CA LEU A 77 -17.90 20.49 -7.16
C LEU A 77 -17.24 19.89 -5.91
N GLU A 78 -17.87 19.99 -4.74
CA GLU A 78 -17.38 19.36 -3.51
C GLU A 78 -17.25 17.83 -3.67
N TYR A 79 -18.25 17.20 -4.28
CA TYR A 79 -18.23 15.76 -4.55
C TYR A 79 -17.05 15.36 -5.44
N MET A 80 -16.73 16.15 -6.47
CA MET A 80 -15.56 15.93 -7.31
C MET A 80 -14.25 16.24 -6.57
N TYR A 81 -14.19 17.32 -5.81
CA TYR A 81 -13.03 17.68 -4.99
C TYR A 81 -12.63 16.54 -4.03
N ILE A 82 -13.61 15.96 -3.35
CA ILE A 82 -13.39 14.81 -2.46
C ILE A 82 -12.82 13.62 -3.22
N TYR A 83 -13.35 13.33 -4.41
CA TYR A 83 -12.81 12.27 -5.25
C TYR A 83 -11.33 12.53 -5.57
N LEU A 84 -10.97 13.77 -5.92
CA LEU A 84 -9.60 14.14 -6.25
C LEU A 84 -8.65 13.98 -5.06
N VAL A 85 -9.04 14.43 -3.86
CA VAL A 85 -8.19 14.31 -2.66
C VAL A 85 -8.07 12.87 -2.19
N ILE A 86 -9.17 12.11 -2.10
CA ILE A 86 -9.16 10.71 -1.64
C ILE A 86 -8.36 9.80 -2.58
N ASN A 87 -8.38 10.10 -3.89
CA ASN A 87 -7.60 9.37 -4.88
C ASN A 87 -6.22 9.99 -5.13
N GLU A 88 -5.80 10.95 -4.30
CA GLU A 88 -4.47 11.57 -4.32
C GLU A 88 -4.11 12.23 -5.66
N LEU A 89 -5.14 12.64 -6.40
CA LEU A 89 -5.01 13.40 -7.64
C LEU A 89 -4.69 14.87 -7.36
N ILE A 90 -4.96 15.34 -6.15
CA ILE A 90 -4.49 16.62 -5.64
C ILE A 90 -4.01 16.46 -4.19
N THR A 91 -3.13 17.36 -3.79
CA THR A 91 -2.61 17.40 -2.41
C THR A 91 -3.37 18.44 -1.61
N ASP A 92 -4.28 17.97 -0.75
CA ASP A 92 -5.00 18.80 0.22
C ASP A 92 -5.21 17.96 1.49
N PRO A 93 -5.07 18.54 2.71
CA PRO A 93 -5.36 17.82 3.94
C PRO A 93 -6.81 17.35 4.05
N ILE A 94 -6.97 16.15 4.62
CA ILE A 94 -8.25 15.66 5.16
C ILE A 94 -8.28 16.08 6.63
N ASP A 95 -9.12 17.07 6.94
CA ASP A 95 -9.18 17.74 8.25
C ASP A 95 -10.64 17.95 8.71
N GLU A 96 -10.85 18.71 9.79
CA GLU A 96 -12.17 19.00 10.34
C GLU A 96 -13.14 19.71 9.39
N ASN A 97 -12.67 20.33 8.31
CA ASN A 97 -13.53 21.02 7.33
C ASN A 97 -14.24 20.03 6.39
N TRP A 98 -13.81 18.76 6.41
CA TRP A 98 -14.52 17.69 5.76
C TRP A 98 -15.72 17.29 6.62
N ASN A 99 -16.93 17.62 6.19
CA ASN A 99 -18.16 17.25 6.88
C ASN A 99 -18.56 15.81 6.51
N MET A 100 -17.71 14.84 6.83
CA MET A 100 -17.97 13.41 6.59
C MET A 100 -18.22 12.67 7.90
N SER A 101 -19.38 11.99 7.95
CA SER A 101 -19.85 11.19 9.09
C SER A 101 -19.17 9.81 9.17
N PRO A 102 -17.84 9.73 9.05
CA PRO A 102 -17.11 9.05 10.12
C PRO A 102 -15.73 9.63 10.48
N LEU A 103 -15.39 10.90 10.16
CA LEU A 103 -14.02 11.41 10.42
C LEU A 103 -13.57 11.32 11.88
N GLY A 104 -14.48 11.57 12.83
CA GLY A 104 -14.19 11.40 14.25
C GLY A 104 -13.80 9.96 14.59
N GLU A 105 -14.47 8.98 13.98
CA GLU A 105 -14.16 7.56 14.18
C GLU A 105 -12.86 7.15 13.48
N ILE A 106 -12.65 7.63 12.26
CA ILE A 106 -11.39 7.47 11.52
C ILE A 106 -10.23 7.97 12.36
N ASN A 107 -10.36 9.15 12.97
CA ASN A 107 -9.33 9.70 13.84
C ASN A 107 -9.05 8.82 15.06
N MET A 108 -10.08 8.23 15.69
CA MET A 108 -9.89 7.27 16.78
C MET A 108 -9.17 5.99 16.33
N ILE A 109 -9.51 5.48 15.13
CA ILE A 109 -8.87 4.30 14.53
C ILE A 109 -7.40 4.60 14.24
N ILE A 110 -7.10 5.75 13.64
CA ILE A 110 -5.73 6.21 13.37
C ILE A 110 -4.91 6.32 14.66
N ILE A 111 -5.48 6.88 15.73
CA ILE A 111 -4.78 6.99 17.01
C ILE A 111 -4.40 5.60 17.55
N LYS A 112 -5.35 4.64 17.54
CA LYS A 112 -5.09 3.27 18.00
C LYS A 112 -4.03 2.56 17.15
N GLN A 113 -4.10 2.72 15.83
CA GLN A 113 -3.12 2.15 14.90
C GLN A 113 -1.73 2.78 15.08
N ILE A 114 -1.65 4.10 15.29
CA ILE A 114 -0.38 4.78 15.59
C ILE A 114 0.22 4.25 16.89
N ASN A 115 -0.57 4.09 17.95
CA ASN A 115 -0.07 3.56 19.22
C ASN A 115 0.47 2.14 19.05
N LEU A 116 -0.25 1.28 18.32
CA LEU A 116 0.23 -0.07 17.99
C LEU A 116 1.59 -0.04 17.26
N LEU A 117 1.73 0.85 16.26
CA LEU A 117 2.98 0.98 15.52
C LEU A 117 4.10 1.61 16.37
N ASP A 118 3.79 2.54 17.26
CA ASP A 118 4.77 3.17 18.14
C ASP A 118 5.32 2.18 19.18
N ASP A 119 4.49 1.28 19.71
CA ASP A 119 4.92 0.22 20.62
C ASP A 119 5.94 -0.74 19.95
N ILE A 120 5.80 -0.94 18.64
CA ILE A 120 6.65 -1.86 17.85
C ILE A 120 7.91 -1.14 17.33
N PHE A 121 7.74 0.05 16.74
CA PHE A 121 8.79 0.73 15.98
C PHE A 121 9.37 1.96 16.70
N GLY A 122 8.71 2.51 17.73
CA GLY A 122 8.97 3.87 18.25
C GLY A 122 10.39 4.15 18.72
N ARG A 123 11.16 3.11 19.08
CA ARG A 123 12.58 3.24 19.47
C ARG A 123 13.55 3.45 18.30
N VAL A 124 13.14 3.12 17.08
CA VAL A 124 13.98 3.09 15.88
C VAL A 124 13.58 4.18 14.88
N VAL A 125 12.47 4.87 15.14
CA VAL A 125 11.84 5.78 14.20
C VAL A 125 12.45 7.19 14.26
N GLU A 126 12.78 7.75 13.10
CA GLU A 126 13.27 9.12 12.98
C GLU A 126 12.21 10.17 13.36
N PRO A 127 12.64 11.34 13.88
CA PRO A 127 11.75 12.48 14.11
C PRO A 127 10.93 12.84 12.85
N GLY A 128 9.61 12.93 13.00
CA GLY A 128 8.69 13.30 11.91
C GLY A 128 8.13 12.14 11.08
N LEU A 129 8.62 10.90 11.24
CA LEU A 129 7.99 9.75 10.58
C LEU A 129 6.57 9.51 11.11
N LEU A 130 6.32 9.68 12.42
CA LEU A 130 4.97 9.55 12.99
C LEU A 130 3.95 10.48 12.33
N GLN A 131 4.36 11.69 11.95
CA GLN A 131 3.48 12.61 11.23
C GLN A 131 3.18 12.10 9.81
N ARG A 132 4.18 11.56 9.10
CA ARG A 132 4.00 10.95 7.77
C ARG A 132 3.11 9.71 7.86
N VAL A 133 3.37 8.82 8.83
CA VAL A 133 2.55 7.64 9.14
C VAL A 133 1.09 8.05 9.38
N ARG A 134 0.87 9.08 10.21
CA ARG A 134 -0.48 9.62 10.43
C ARG A 134 -1.13 10.07 9.14
N GLN A 135 -0.43 10.83 8.30
CA GLN A 135 -0.98 11.31 7.02
C GLN A 135 -1.36 10.15 6.08
N GLU A 136 -0.51 9.13 5.96
CA GLU A 136 -0.80 7.95 5.13
C GLU A 136 -1.99 7.15 5.69
N LEU A 137 -2.04 6.93 7.00
CA LEU A 137 -3.18 6.25 7.65
C LEU A 137 -4.47 7.05 7.51
N THR A 138 -4.41 8.38 7.59
CA THR A 138 -5.57 9.24 7.31
C THR A 138 -6.11 9.00 5.90
N LYS A 139 -5.23 8.96 4.90
CA LYS A 139 -5.64 8.69 3.51
C LYS A 139 -6.21 7.29 3.35
N ILE A 140 -5.48 6.25 3.75
CA ILE A 140 -5.90 4.86 3.60
C ILE A 140 -7.24 4.64 4.30
N ASN A 141 -7.37 5.06 5.56
CA ASN A 141 -8.59 4.88 6.32
C ASN A 141 -9.72 5.66 5.69
N THR A 142 -9.58 6.98 5.44
CA THR A 142 -10.66 7.79 4.84
C THR A 142 -11.13 7.23 3.51
N LYS A 143 -10.22 6.67 2.70
CA LYS A 143 -10.55 6.05 1.42
C LYS A 143 -11.55 4.90 1.57
N VAL A 144 -11.46 4.10 2.63
CA VAL A 144 -12.43 3.02 2.96
C VAL A 144 -13.87 3.53 3.07
N PHE A 145 -14.04 4.76 3.55
CA PHE A 145 -15.35 5.37 3.79
C PHE A 145 -15.84 6.19 2.60
N SER A 146 -15.03 6.25 1.54
CA SER A 146 -15.41 6.92 0.31
C SER A 146 -16.38 6.05 -0.48
N PRO A 147 -17.49 6.60 -1.00
CA PRO A 147 -18.32 5.90 -1.98
C PRO A 147 -17.56 5.61 -3.29
N PHE A 148 -16.34 6.16 -3.43
CA PHE A 148 -15.42 6.00 -4.56
C PHE A 148 -14.38 4.91 -4.36
N TYR A 149 -14.51 4.10 -3.30
CA TYR A 149 -13.70 2.90 -3.10
C TYR A 149 -14.09 1.82 -4.12
N PHE A 150 -13.87 2.10 -5.40
CA PHE A 150 -14.09 1.14 -6.48
C PHE A 150 -12.90 0.20 -6.57
N SER A 151 -13.20 -1.09 -6.36
CA SER A 151 -12.27 -2.20 -6.51
C SER A 151 -11.90 -2.41 -7.98
N GLU A 152 -10.74 -1.94 -8.39
CA GLU A 152 -10.19 -2.32 -9.71
C GLU A 152 -8.94 -3.18 -9.59
N THR A 153 -8.37 -3.31 -8.38
CA THR A 153 -7.16 -4.12 -8.14
C THR A 153 -7.10 -4.59 -6.68
N PHE A 154 -6.45 -5.73 -6.43
CA PHE A 154 -6.19 -6.27 -5.08
C PHE A 154 -7.44 -6.68 -4.26
N VAL A 155 -8.50 -7.17 -4.91
CA VAL A 155 -9.62 -7.87 -4.22
C VAL A 155 -9.45 -9.38 -4.16
N ASP A 156 -8.33 -9.90 -4.68
CA ASP A 156 -8.10 -11.34 -4.73
C ASP A 156 -7.58 -11.83 -3.37
N PRO A 157 -8.39 -12.53 -2.56
CA PRO A 157 -7.95 -13.05 -1.27
C PRO A 157 -6.94 -14.19 -1.44
N VAL A 158 -6.80 -14.77 -2.64
CA VAL A 158 -5.87 -15.88 -2.91
C VAL A 158 -4.40 -15.45 -2.78
N LYS A 159 -4.10 -14.14 -2.88
CA LYS A 159 -2.74 -13.62 -2.70
C LYS A 159 -2.41 -13.20 -1.26
N VAL A 160 -3.37 -13.24 -0.33
CA VAL A 160 -3.09 -13.00 1.09
C VAL A 160 -2.15 -14.06 1.67
N PRO A 161 -2.33 -15.38 1.41
CA PRO A 161 -1.41 -16.42 1.85
C PRO A 161 0.06 -16.14 1.50
N PHE A 162 0.35 -15.60 0.31
CA PHE A 162 1.72 -15.24 -0.08
C PHE A 162 2.38 -14.28 0.93
N PHE A 163 1.66 -13.25 1.36
CA PHE A 163 2.18 -12.29 2.34
C PHE A 163 2.27 -12.90 3.75
N THR A 164 1.30 -13.72 4.13
CA THR A 164 1.34 -14.48 5.39
C THR A 164 2.56 -15.41 5.45
N GLU A 165 2.89 -16.08 4.35
CA GLU A 165 4.04 -16.99 4.27
C GLU A 165 5.37 -16.25 4.21
N THR A 166 5.46 -15.19 3.40
CA THR A 166 6.72 -14.47 3.14
C THR A 166 7.08 -13.48 4.25
N TYR A 167 6.07 -12.86 4.89
CA TYR A 167 6.19 -11.78 5.86
C TYR A 167 5.26 -11.98 7.08
N PRO A 168 5.42 -13.09 7.84
CA PRO A 168 4.48 -13.48 8.90
C PRO A 168 4.31 -12.42 10.00
N GLU A 169 5.39 -11.73 10.38
CA GLU A 169 5.32 -10.67 11.39
C GLU A 169 4.58 -9.42 10.89
N LEU A 170 4.79 -9.04 9.63
CA LEU A 170 4.07 -7.91 9.02
C LEU A 170 2.58 -8.25 8.88
N ASP A 171 2.27 -9.49 8.47
CA ASP A 171 0.91 -10.00 8.37
C ASP A 171 0.17 -9.93 9.71
N LEU A 172 0.83 -10.27 10.82
CA LEU A 172 0.25 -10.15 12.17
C LEU A 172 -0.08 -8.70 12.51
N ILE A 173 0.83 -7.76 12.23
CA ILE A 173 0.61 -6.33 12.49
C ILE A 173 -0.56 -5.81 11.65
N VAL A 174 -0.63 -6.17 10.37
CA VAL A 174 -1.73 -5.75 9.49
C VAL A 174 -3.07 -6.33 9.96
N LYS A 175 -3.10 -7.59 10.40
CA LYS A 175 -4.31 -8.19 10.99
C LYS A 175 -4.79 -7.44 12.23
N GLN A 176 -3.88 -7.06 13.13
CA GLN A 176 -4.22 -6.22 14.29
C GLN A 176 -4.73 -4.83 13.89
N MET A 177 -4.12 -4.21 12.87
CA MET A 177 -4.61 -2.94 12.33
C MET A 177 -6.03 -3.06 11.74
N LEU A 178 -6.34 -4.17 11.07
CA LEU A 178 -7.68 -4.47 10.54
C LEU A 178 -8.68 -4.75 11.66
N GLU A 179 -8.28 -5.42 12.73
CA GLU A 179 -9.13 -5.61 13.92
C GLU A 179 -9.51 -4.26 14.55
N ILE A 180 -8.55 -3.33 14.65
CA ILE A 180 -8.82 -1.96 15.12
C ILE A 180 -9.85 -1.26 14.22
N LEU A 181 -9.72 -1.38 12.89
CA LEU A 181 -10.67 -0.84 11.92
C LEU A 181 -12.06 -1.46 12.09
N CYS A 182 -12.15 -2.79 12.22
CA CYS A 182 -13.41 -3.53 12.37
C CYS A 182 -14.12 -3.28 13.70
N THR A 183 -13.40 -2.80 14.73
CA THR A 183 -13.99 -2.52 16.05
C THR A 183 -14.95 -1.33 16.02
N SER A 184 -14.97 -0.51 14.95
CA SER A 184 -16.00 0.52 14.80
C SER A 184 -17.33 -0.11 14.37
N ASN A 185 -18.31 -0.10 15.28
CA ASN A 185 -19.66 -0.62 15.08
C ASN A 185 -20.47 0.08 13.98
N GLN A 186 -19.99 1.20 13.44
CA GLN A 186 -20.65 1.88 12.31
C GLN A 186 -20.29 1.27 10.95
N LEU A 187 -19.33 0.35 10.89
CA LEU A 187 -18.72 -0.09 9.64
C LEU A 187 -19.19 -1.47 9.21
N ARG A 188 -20.02 -1.49 8.16
CA ARG A 188 -20.29 -2.71 7.39
C ARG A 188 -19.26 -2.81 6.27
N LEU A 189 -18.07 -3.29 6.60
CA LEU A 189 -17.03 -3.57 5.61
C LEU A 189 -17.25 -4.98 5.07
N ASP A 190 -17.40 -5.11 3.75
CA ASP A 190 -17.43 -6.42 3.12
C ASP A 190 -16.01 -7.00 2.99
N LYS A 191 -15.94 -8.29 2.63
CA LYS A 191 -14.68 -9.00 2.47
C LYS A 191 -13.76 -8.37 1.41
N SER A 192 -14.32 -7.79 0.35
CA SER A 192 -13.55 -7.21 -0.75
C SER A 192 -12.86 -5.91 -0.33
N ILE A 193 -13.53 -5.10 0.49
CA ILE A 193 -12.98 -3.88 1.08
C ILE A 193 -11.87 -4.25 2.07
N LEU A 194 -12.13 -5.19 2.99
CA LEU A 194 -11.14 -5.65 3.95
C LEU A 194 -9.88 -6.21 3.27
N THR A 195 -10.05 -6.95 2.17
CA THR A 195 -8.93 -7.49 1.38
C THR A 195 -8.07 -6.35 0.80
N GLN A 196 -8.69 -5.30 0.25
CA GLN A 196 -7.94 -4.17 -0.28
C GLN A 196 -7.23 -3.36 0.81
N VAL A 197 -7.89 -3.16 1.96
CA VAL A 197 -7.28 -2.47 3.11
C VAL A 197 -6.09 -3.27 3.66
N TYR A 198 -6.19 -4.60 3.70
CA TYR A 198 -5.06 -5.48 4.02
C TYR A 198 -3.85 -5.16 3.13
N TYR A 199 -4.03 -5.15 1.80
CA TYR A 199 -2.93 -4.84 0.88
C TYR A 199 -2.41 -3.41 1.04
N ALA A 200 -3.30 -2.43 1.27
CA ALA A 200 -2.89 -1.06 1.49
C ALA A 200 -2.02 -0.92 2.75
N TYR A 201 -2.40 -1.56 3.85
CA TYR A 201 -1.59 -1.59 5.07
C TYR A 201 -0.28 -2.36 4.89
N MET A 202 -0.29 -3.51 4.22
CA MET A 202 0.93 -4.27 3.92
C MET A 202 1.94 -3.42 3.14
N LEU A 203 1.50 -2.78 2.06
CA LEU A 203 2.34 -1.89 1.25
C LEU A 203 2.82 -0.68 2.05
N PHE A 204 1.93 -0.07 2.84
CA PHE A 204 2.28 1.05 3.72
C PHE A 204 3.40 0.68 4.71
N ILE A 205 3.27 -0.45 5.41
CA ILE A 205 4.28 -0.90 6.39
C ILE A 205 5.61 -1.18 5.67
N MET A 206 5.59 -1.92 4.56
CA MET A 206 6.80 -2.28 3.81
C MET A 206 7.56 -1.04 3.29
N GLU A 207 6.84 0.00 2.85
CA GLU A 207 7.45 1.18 2.23
C GLU A 207 7.84 2.25 3.25
N ARG A 208 7.11 2.38 4.37
CA ARG A 208 7.27 3.51 5.30
C ARG A 208 7.95 3.15 6.62
N LEU A 209 7.95 1.88 7.01
CA LEU A 209 8.48 1.45 8.30
C LEU A 209 9.76 0.62 8.12
N PRO A 210 10.70 0.68 9.09
CA PRO A 210 11.93 -0.09 9.03
C PRO A 210 11.65 -1.57 9.35
N THR A 211 11.07 -2.30 8.40
CA THR A 211 10.61 -3.69 8.58
C THR A 211 11.74 -4.68 8.85
N ASN A 212 12.98 -4.31 8.56
CA ASN A 212 14.19 -5.08 8.87
C ASN A 212 14.41 -5.31 10.37
N ILE A 213 13.72 -4.59 11.26
CA ILE A 213 13.80 -4.79 12.71
C ILE A 213 12.89 -5.92 13.20
N LEU A 214 11.92 -6.33 12.38
CA LEU A 214 10.91 -7.32 12.74
C LEU A 214 11.42 -8.71 12.41
N SER A 215 11.68 -8.97 11.13
CA SER A 215 12.12 -10.29 10.72
C SER A 215 13.55 -10.60 11.18
N ASN A 216 13.72 -11.74 11.86
CA ASN A 216 15.02 -12.39 11.92
C ASN A 216 15.56 -12.57 10.48
N SER A 217 16.79 -12.14 10.24
CA SER A 217 17.42 -12.38 8.94
C SER A 217 17.79 -13.85 8.82
N VAL A 218 17.42 -14.49 7.71
CA VAL A 218 17.93 -15.84 7.42
C VAL A 218 19.40 -15.68 7.02
N LYS A 219 20.30 -16.21 7.85
CA LYS A 219 21.75 -16.13 7.64
C LYS A 219 22.20 -17.28 6.75
N ILE A 220 22.66 -16.93 5.55
CA ILE A 220 23.14 -17.86 4.53
C ILE A 220 24.66 -17.73 4.40
N ALA A 221 25.38 -18.78 4.77
CA ALA A 221 26.80 -18.90 4.50
C ALA A 221 27.02 -19.52 3.12
N VAL A 222 27.77 -18.84 2.25
CA VAL A 222 28.03 -19.27 0.87
C VAL A 222 29.51 -19.59 0.71
N ASP A 223 29.82 -20.84 0.40
CA ASP A 223 31.20 -21.29 0.16
C ASP A 223 31.24 -22.38 -0.90
N PHE A 224 32.00 -22.16 -1.98
CA PHE A 224 32.04 -23.06 -3.13
C PHE A 224 33.49 -23.40 -3.48
N SER A 225 33.76 -24.68 -3.74
CA SER A 225 35.11 -25.18 -4.00
C SER A 225 35.72 -24.64 -5.30
N ASN A 226 34.90 -24.20 -6.25
CA ASN A 226 35.32 -23.50 -7.48
C ASN A 226 36.03 -22.15 -7.23
N GLY A 227 36.02 -21.66 -5.99
CA GLY A 227 36.80 -20.51 -5.55
C GLY A 227 36.04 -19.18 -5.57
N ARG A 228 36.72 -18.14 -5.08
CA ARG A 228 36.12 -16.84 -4.70
C ARG A 228 35.33 -16.15 -5.80
N LEU A 229 35.67 -16.35 -7.08
CA LEU A 229 34.93 -15.72 -8.18
C LEU A 229 33.52 -16.29 -8.29
N TYR A 230 33.40 -17.62 -8.23
CA TYR A 230 32.11 -18.31 -8.31
C TYR A 230 31.27 -18.05 -7.05
N THR A 231 31.87 -18.13 -5.85
CA THR A 231 31.22 -17.76 -4.59
C THR A 231 30.66 -16.34 -4.65
N ARG A 232 31.45 -15.36 -5.09
CA ARG A 232 30.99 -13.96 -5.23
C ARG A 232 29.87 -13.81 -6.24
N TYR A 233 29.89 -14.57 -7.34
CA TYR A 233 28.82 -14.56 -8.32
C TYR A 233 27.50 -15.03 -7.70
N ILE A 234 27.51 -16.18 -7.01
CA ILE A 234 26.32 -16.71 -6.32
C ILE A 234 25.85 -15.76 -5.21
N SER A 235 26.74 -15.24 -4.37
CA SER A 235 26.37 -14.24 -3.35
C SER A 235 25.75 -12.99 -3.98
N ALA A 236 26.20 -12.55 -5.15
CA ALA A 236 25.62 -11.41 -5.85
C ALA A 236 24.22 -11.73 -6.41
N GLN A 237 23.98 -12.96 -6.88
CA GLN A 237 22.64 -13.41 -7.25
C GLN A 237 21.71 -13.43 -6.05
N LEU A 238 22.15 -14.00 -4.93
CA LEU A 238 21.38 -14.04 -3.68
C LEU A 238 21.03 -12.64 -3.18
N ARG A 239 21.94 -11.66 -3.28
CA ARG A 239 21.68 -10.27 -2.88
C ARG A 239 20.57 -9.60 -3.68
N GLN A 240 20.15 -10.15 -4.83
CA GLN A 240 18.97 -9.64 -5.55
C GLN A 240 17.67 -9.98 -4.79
N PHE A 241 17.68 -11.01 -3.94
CA PHE A 241 16.56 -11.40 -3.07
C PHE A 241 16.57 -10.69 -1.71
N LYS A 242 17.16 -9.49 -1.62
CA LYS A 242 17.20 -8.67 -0.38
C LYS A 242 15.84 -8.47 0.27
N SER A 243 14.76 -8.43 -0.51
CA SER A 243 13.37 -8.32 -0.01
C SER A 243 12.93 -9.50 0.85
N LEU A 244 13.65 -10.63 0.81
CA LEU A 244 13.46 -11.76 1.71
C LEU A 244 14.20 -11.60 3.05
N ASN A 245 14.75 -10.43 3.36
CA ASN A 245 15.49 -10.18 4.61
C ASN A 245 16.52 -11.28 4.90
N ILE A 246 17.40 -11.54 3.94
CA ILE A 246 18.48 -12.53 4.08
C ILE A 246 19.81 -11.83 4.33
N GLU A 247 20.67 -12.45 5.13
CA GLU A 247 22.04 -12.01 5.37
C GLU A 247 23.00 -13.00 4.73
N ILE A 248 23.91 -12.51 3.88
CA ILE A 248 24.83 -13.37 3.13
C ILE A 248 26.23 -13.16 3.65
N THR A 249 26.81 -14.24 4.17
CA THR A 249 28.18 -14.28 4.70
C THR A 249 29.02 -15.32 3.95
N ASN A 250 30.34 -15.17 4.02
CA ASN A 250 31.30 -16.17 3.55
C ASN A 250 31.87 -16.99 4.71
N GLU A 251 31.38 -16.76 5.94
CA GLU A 251 31.85 -17.40 7.16
C GLU A 251 30.74 -18.28 7.73
N LEU A 252 31.00 -19.58 7.83
CA LEU A 252 30.11 -20.52 8.48
C LEU A 252 30.32 -20.48 10.00
N ASN A 253 29.25 -20.23 10.75
CA ASN A 253 29.26 -20.15 12.21
C ASN A 253 27.99 -20.77 12.84
N GLU A 254 27.87 -20.75 14.17
CA GLU A 254 26.74 -21.35 14.90
C GLU A 254 25.41 -20.63 14.65
N ASP A 255 25.44 -19.37 14.23
CA ASP A 255 24.24 -18.60 13.90
C ASP A 255 23.79 -18.82 12.45
N THR A 256 24.47 -19.67 11.67
CA THR A 256 24.12 -19.88 10.26
C THR A 256 22.86 -20.74 10.15
N ASP A 257 21.84 -20.23 9.46
CA ASP A 257 20.60 -20.99 9.21
C ASP A 257 20.75 -21.92 8.01
N ILE A 258 21.38 -21.43 6.93
CA ILE A 258 21.58 -22.17 5.69
C ILE A 258 23.06 -22.15 5.27
N PHE A 259 23.62 -23.32 4.99
CA PHE A 259 24.90 -23.47 4.30
C PHE A 259 24.68 -23.80 2.82
N LEU A 260 25.14 -22.94 1.92
CA LEU A 260 25.02 -23.11 0.48
C LEU A 260 26.40 -23.38 -0.14
N SER A 261 26.56 -24.57 -0.73
CA SER A 261 27.86 -25.04 -1.23
C SER A 261 27.71 -26.04 -2.38
N ASP A 262 28.82 -26.48 -2.97
CA ASP A 262 28.93 -27.67 -3.82
C ASP A 262 29.35 -28.92 -3.04
N GLN A 263 29.59 -28.80 -1.72
CA GLN A 263 30.01 -29.89 -0.86
C GLN A 263 29.23 -29.92 0.46
N ALA A 264 28.79 -31.10 0.87
CA ALA A 264 28.15 -31.29 2.17
C ALA A 264 29.18 -31.35 3.30
N LEU A 265 28.82 -30.79 4.46
CA LEU A 265 29.60 -30.87 5.68
C LEU A 265 29.01 -31.94 6.60
N GLU A 266 29.86 -32.82 7.13
CA GLU A 266 29.45 -33.78 8.15
C GLU A 266 29.15 -33.05 9.48
N LYS A 267 28.03 -33.41 10.12
CA LYS A 267 27.67 -33.05 11.51
C LYS A 267 27.53 -31.54 11.76
N ARG A 268 26.55 -30.90 11.12
CA ARG A 268 26.11 -29.53 11.43
C ARG A 268 24.59 -29.47 11.61
N GLU A 269 24.14 -28.55 12.45
CA GLU A 269 22.72 -28.35 12.77
C GLU A 269 21.99 -27.42 11.78
N CYS A 270 22.72 -26.67 10.96
CA CYS A 270 22.14 -25.81 9.91
C CYS A 270 21.61 -26.62 8.72
N GLU A 271 20.63 -26.05 8.01
CA GLU A 271 20.10 -26.64 6.78
C GLU A 271 21.16 -26.51 5.67
N GLN A 272 21.40 -27.58 4.90
CA GLN A 272 22.43 -27.61 3.87
C GLN A 272 21.81 -27.69 2.47
N VAL A 273 22.20 -26.77 1.59
CA VAL A 273 21.79 -26.75 0.18
C VAL A 273 23.02 -26.98 -0.69
N ILE A 274 23.01 -28.06 -1.45
CA ILE A 274 24.16 -28.52 -2.23
C ILE A 274 23.89 -28.37 -3.73
N TRP A 275 24.66 -27.51 -4.39
CA TRP A 275 24.64 -27.28 -5.84
C TRP A 275 25.94 -27.74 -6.47
N GLU A 276 25.96 -28.98 -6.95
CA GLU A 276 27.13 -29.60 -7.61
C GLU A 276 27.43 -29.01 -9.01
N ALA A 277 26.49 -28.24 -9.55
CA ALA A 277 26.58 -27.57 -10.84
C ALA A 277 25.99 -26.14 -10.76
N PRO A 278 26.24 -25.27 -11.75
CA PRO A 278 25.58 -23.97 -11.81
C PRO A 278 24.06 -24.08 -11.65
N PRO A 279 23.46 -23.31 -10.74
CA PRO A 279 22.06 -23.49 -10.36
C PRO A 279 21.11 -23.14 -11.51
N ILE A 280 20.08 -23.96 -11.68
CA ILE A 280 18.95 -23.71 -12.57
C ILE A 280 17.78 -23.07 -11.80
N ALA A 281 16.71 -22.66 -12.51
CA ALA A 281 15.56 -21.99 -11.89
C ALA A 281 14.96 -22.79 -10.71
N GLN A 282 14.90 -24.11 -10.83
CA GLN A 282 14.37 -24.99 -9.78
C GLN A 282 15.20 -24.96 -8.50
N ASP A 283 16.52 -24.82 -8.60
CA ASP A 283 17.41 -24.73 -7.43
C ASP A 283 17.13 -23.46 -6.62
N TRP A 284 16.85 -22.35 -7.32
CA TRP A 284 16.47 -21.08 -6.70
C TRP A 284 15.09 -21.14 -6.04
N GLU A 285 14.13 -21.84 -6.65
CA GLU A 285 12.79 -22.05 -6.09
C GLU A 285 12.88 -22.83 -4.77
N LEU A 286 13.61 -23.95 -4.75
CA LEU A 286 13.80 -24.75 -3.54
C LEU A 286 14.51 -23.98 -2.41
N LEU A 287 15.49 -23.15 -2.76
CA LEU A 287 16.13 -22.28 -1.77
C LEU A 287 15.15 -21.23 -1.24
N GLY A 288 14.30 -20.67 -2.10
CA GLY A 288 13.24 -19.74 -1.71
C GLY A 288 12.27 -20.36 -0.70
N ASP A 289 11.79 -21.58 -0.99
CA ASP A 289 10.89 -22.33 -0.11
C ASP A 289 11.54 -22.62 1.25
N LEU A 290 12.83 -22.96 1.27
CA LEU A 290 13.58 -23.19 2.50
C LEU A 290 13.72 -21.91 3.34
N ILE A 291 14.01 -20.76 2.71
CA ILE A 291 14.07 -19.47 3.40
C ILE A 291 12.73 -19.14 4.04
N VAL A 292 11.62 -19.38 3.33
CA VAL A 292 10.26 -19.18 3.87
C VAL A 292 9.98 -20.12 5.04
N LYS A 293 10.34 -21.41 4.92
CA LYS A 293 10.18 -22.40 5.99
C LYS A 293 10.92 -21.99 7.27
N ILE A 294 12.16 -21.52 7.16
CA ILE A 294 12.98 -21.10 8.32
C ILE A 294 12.34 -19.90 9.03
N LYS A 295 11.82 -18.92 8.28
CA LYS A 295 11.15 -17.74 8.85
C LYS A 295 9.86 -18.03 9.61
N GLN A 296 9.27 -19.21 9.41
CA GLN A 296 8.03 -19.62 10.07
C GLN A 296 8.28 -20.41 11.38
N GLN A 297 9.54 -20.71 11.71
CA GLN A 297 9.93 -21.37 12.96
C GLN A 297 10.04 -20.36 14.11
#